data_AF-A0A966NLY6-F1
#
_entry.id   AF-A0A966NLY6-F1
#
_cell.length_a   1.000
_cell.length_b   1.000
_cell.length_c   1.000
_cell.angle_alpha   90.00
_cell.angle_beta   90.00
_cell.angle_gamma   90.00
#
_symmetry.space_group_name_H-M   'P 1'
#
loop_
_entity.id
_entity.type
_entity.pdbx_description
1 polymer ?
#
loop_
_entity_poly.entity_id
_entity_poly.type
_entity_poly.pdbx_seq_one_letter_code
_entity_poly.pdbx_strand_id
1 'polypeptide(L)'
;MVLAPLSTVPTKRHGAESRMMRMPAEFSRHERTVMCWPARQELYGQRLGDAYLAHASVARTISGFEPVTMIANHQDVERAAAQCGSTVEVVALPIDDSWFRDTGPIYVSDGQQRVGTSWKFNSWGGKYLPYDNDAKVAAAWLHLRGETNRSIDMVLEGGSITTNGAGTLLTTEQCLLNKN
;
A
#
# COMPACT_ATOMS: atom_id res chain seq x y z
N MET A 1 -2.13 -1.22 -4.02
CA MET A 1 -1.20 -2.26 -3.54
C MET A 1 -2.03 -3.43 -3.06
N VAL A 2 -1.66 -4.63 -3.50
CA VAL A 2 -2.55 -5.77 -3.68
C VAL A 2 -2.43 -6.78 -2.54
N LEU A 3 -3.56 -7.27 -2.05
CA LEU A 3 -3.64 -8.35 -1.06
C LEU A 3 -3.97 -9.68 -1.76
N ALA A 4 -3.10 -10.69 -1.74
CA ALA A 4 -3.39 -12.00 -2.36
C ALA A 4 -4.12 -12.98 -1.42
N PRO A 5 -4.98 -13.88 -1.95
CA PRO A 5 -5.64 -14.94 -1.19
C PRO A 5 -4.76 -16.20 -1.01
N LEU A 6 -5.08 -16.99 0.02
CA LEU A 6 -4.47 -18.30 0.31
C LEU A 6 -5.11 -19.40 -0.54
N SER A 7 -4.31 -20.29 -1.16
CA SER A 7 -4.81 -21.44 -1.92
C SER A 7 -4.70 -22.74 -1.12
N THR A 8 -5.76 -23.56 -1.11
CA THR A 8 -5.85 -24.83 -0.40
C THR A 8 -5.51 -26.02 -1.30
N VAL A 9 -4.25 -26.45 -1.33
CA VAL A 9 -3.88 -27.81 -1.78
C VAL A 9 -2.77 -28.37 -0.89
N PRO A 10 -2.95 -29.54 -0.23
CA PRO A 10 -1.91 -30.11 0.62
C PRO A 10 -1.04 -31.11 -0.16
N THR A 11 0.27 -30.90 -0.16
CA THR A 11 1.24 -31.97 -0.40
C THR A 11 2.24 -32.02 0.75
N LYS A 12 2.27 -33.14 1.46
CA LYS A 12 3.20 -33.44 2.55
C LYS A 12 4.63 -33.55 2.02
N ARG A 13 5.56 -32.82 2.63
CA ARG A 13 6.99 -33.22 2.78
C ARG A 13 7.47 -32.81 4.18
N HIS A 14 8.17 -33.73 4.84
CA HIS A 14 8.83 -33.53 6.13
C HIS A 14 10.26 -33.03 5.91
N GLY A 15 10.65 -32.05 6.74
CA GLY A 15 11.87 -31.25 6.64
C GLY A 15 11.47 -29.78 6.77
N ALA A 16 11.86 -29.10 7.86
CA ALA A 16 11.55 -27.69 8.05
C ALA A 16 12.43 -26.83 7.13
N GLU A 17 12.25 -26.96 5.82
CA GLU A 17 12.65 -25.93 4.88
C GLU A 17 11.79 -24.70 5.19
N SER A 18 12.42 -23.57 5.54
CA SER A 18 11.69 -22.32 5.66
C SER A 18 11.05 -22.05 4.30
N ARG A 19 9.72 -22.05 4.24
CA ARG A 19 9.02 -21.78 2.99
C ARG A 19 9.37 -20.36 2.53
N MET A 20 9.71 -20.23 1.25
CA MET A 20 10.11 -18.96 0.67
C MET A 20 8.89 -18.04 0.54
N MET A 21 8.91 -16.90 1.24
CA MET A 21 7.93 -15.84 1.07
C MET A 21 8.11 -15.18 -0.30
N ARG A 22 7.01 -14.97 -1.03
CA ARG A 22 7.01 -14.34 -2.36
C ARG A 22 6.02 -13.19 -2.40
N MET A 23 6.42 -12.10 -3.06
CA MET A 23 5.49 -11.04 -3.45
C MET A 23 4.68 -11.55 -4.66
N PRO A 24 3.34 -11.64 -4.57
CA PRO A 24 2.49 -12.01 -5.70
C PRO A 24 2.60 -10.98 -6.83
N ALA A 25 2.37 -11.42 -8.07
CA ALA A 25 2.23 -10.50 -9.20
C ALA A 25 1.00 -9.60 -9.00
N GLU A 26 1.08 -8.35 -9.45
CA GLU A 26 -0.04 -7.40 -9.36
C GLU A 26 -1.28 -7.85 -10.17
N PHE A 27 -1.13 -8.73 -11.16
CA PHE A 27 -2.25 -9.32 -11.91
C PHE A 27 -2.85 -10.58 -11.24
N SER A 28 -2.36 -10.98 -10.07
CA SER A 28 -2.97 -12.06 -9.27
C SER A 28 -4.35 -11.63 -8.74
N ARG A 29 -5.13 -12.54 -8.15
CA ARG A 29 -6.38 -12.17 -7.46
C ARG A 29 -6.11 -11.27 -6.25
N HIS A 30 -6.96 -10.28 -6.05
CA HIS A 30 -6.87 -9.34 -4.92
C HIS A 30 -7.97 -9.61 -3.90
N GLU A 31 -7.70 -9.31 -2.63
CA GLU A 31 -8.70 -9.20 -1.57
C GLU A 31 -9.34 -7.80 -1.55
N ARG A 32 -8.53 -6.76 -1.82
CA ARG A 32 -8.92 -5.35 -1.85
C ARG A 32 -7.82 -4.47 -2.46
N THR A 33 -8.20 -3.25 -2.81
CA THR A 33 -7.30 -2.13 -3.07
C THR A 33 -7.34 -1.13 -1.92
N VAL A 34 -6.18 -0.54 -1.59
CA VAL A 34 -6.06 0.52 -0.59
C VAL A 34 -5.46 1.76 -1.24
N MET A 35 -6.03 2.91 -0.92
CA MET A 35 -5.64 4.23 -1.41
C MET A 35 -5.52 5.21 -0.23
N CYS A 36 -4.73 6.27 -0.39
CA CYS A 36 -4.72 7.40 0.54
C CYS A 36 -5.43 8.60 -0.09
N TRP A 37 -6.16 9.33 0.74
CA TRP A 37 -6.82 10.57 0.37
C TRP A 37 -5.80 11.69 0.18
N PRO A 38 -5.96 12.59 -0.82
CA PRO A 38 -5.08 13.74 -0.99
C PRO A 38 -4.95 14.56 0.32
N ALA A 39 -3.71 14.79 0.77
CA ALA A 39 -3.45 15.47 2.04
C ALA A 39 -2.48 16.65 1.91
N ARG A 40 -1.56 16.63 0.93
CA ARG A 40 -0.49 17.63 0.83
C ARG A 40 -0.91 18.87 0.04
N GLN A 41 -1.28 19.94 0.74
CA GLN A 41 -1.67 21.22 0.12
C GLN A 41 -0.55 21.83 -0.74
N GLU A 42 0.74 21.70 -0.37
CA GLU A 42 1.82 22.26 -1.18
C GLU A 42 1.96 21.60 -2.55
N LEU A 43 1.57 20.32 -2.67
CA LEU A 43 1.66 19.57 -3.92
C LEU A 43 0.54 19.96 -4.89
N TYR A 44 -0.69 20.09 -4.37
CA TYR A 44 -1.88 20.29 -5.21
C TYR A 44 -2.28 21.77 -5.35
N GLY A 45 -1.94 22.62 -4.39
CA GLY A 45 -2.30 24.04 -4.38
C GLY A 45 -3.81 24.26 -4.57
N GLN A 46 -4.18 25.11 -5.53
CA GLN A 46 -5.58 25.38 -5.86
C GLN A 46 -6.34 24.17 -6.43
N ARG A 47 -5.62 23.12 -6.85
CA ARG A 47 -6.20 21.90 -7.44
C ARG A 47 -6.46 20.79 -6.42
N LEU A 48 -6.32 21.04 -5.13
CA LEU A 48 -6.59 20.02 -4.11
C LEU A 48 -8.04 19.51 -4.18
N GLY A 49 -8.98 20.39 -4.50
CA GLY A 49 -10.38 20.01 -4.78
C GLY A 49 -10.51 19.04 -5.95
N ASP A 50 -9.79 19.29 -7.06
CA ASP A 50 -9.77 18.38 -8.21
C ASP A 50 -9.15 17.03 -7.84
N ALA A 51 -8.10 17.04 -7.01
CA ALA A 51 -7.43 15.83 -6.55
C ALA A 51 -8.38 14.94 -5.73
N TYR A 52 -9.20 15.54 -4.86
CA TYR A 52 -10.25 14.84 -4.12
C TYR A 52 -11.22 14.13 -5.06
N LEU A 53 -11.76 14.86 -6.04
CA LEU A 53 -12.71 14.31 -7.00
C LEU A 53 -12.09 13.18 -7.84
N ALA A 54 -10.84 13.36 -8.27
CA ALA A 54 -10.09 12.36 -9.03
C ALA A 54 -9.85 11.08 -8.21
N HIS A 55 -9.37 11.20 -6.97
CA HIS A 55 -9.12 10.04 -6.10
C HIS A 55 -10.42 9.30 -5.77
N ALA A 56 -11.49 10.02 -5.46
CA ALA A 56 -12.81 9.43 -5.25
C ALA A 56 -13.33 8.73 -6.51
N SER A 57 -13.12 9.31 -7.70
CA SER A 57 -13.51 8.69 -8.97
C SER A 57 -12.77 7.38 -9.22
N VAL A 58 -11.46 7.34 -8.98
CA VAL A 58 -10.66 6.11 -9.11
C VAL A 58 -11.14 5.06 -8.11
N ALA A 59 -11.33 5.43 -6.84
CA ALA A 59 -11.79 4.52 -5.79
C ALA A 59 -13.17 3.91 -6.12
N ARG A 60 -14.13 4.72 -6.57
CA ARG A 60 -15.45 4.25 -7.02
C ARG A 60 -15.40 3.38 -8.26
N THR A 61 -14.43 3.60 -9.14
CA THR A 61 -14.27 2.78 -10.34
C THR A 61 -13.73 1.40 -9.96
N ILE A 62 -12.72 1.36 -9.07
CA ILE A 62 -12.14 0.09 -8.58
C ILE A 62 -13.15 -0.68 -7.74
N SER A 63 -14.02 -0.01 -6.98
CA SER A 63 -15.03 -0.65 -6.13
C SER A 63 -16.06 -1.50 -6.91
N GLY A 64 -16.16 -1.32 -8.23
CA GLY A 64 -16.94 -2.20 -9.11
C GLY A 64 -16.30 -3.58 -9.35
N PHE A 65 -15.02 -3.76 -9.02
CA PHE A 65 -14.25 -4.98 -9.25
C PHE A 65 -13.83 -5.68 -7.96
N GLU A 66 -13.52 -4.91 -6.91
CA GLU A 66 -13.06 -5.42 -5.61
C GLU A 66 -13.30 -4.41 -4.48
N PRO A 67 -13.29 -4.83 -3.21
CA PRO A 67 -13.37 -3.90 -2.08
C PRO A 67 -12.26 -2.83 -2.13
N VAL A 68 -12.61 -1.59 -1.79
CA VAL A 68 -11.66 -0.49 -1.71
C VAL A 68 -11.69 0.14 -0.32
N THR A 69 -10.51 0.36 0.25
CA THR A 69 -10.34 1.18 1.45
C THR A 69 -9.62 2.49 1.11
N MET A 70 -10.21 3.62 1.48
CA MET A 70 -9.59 4.95 1.45
C MET A 70 -9.11 5.31 2.85
N ILE A 71 -7.80 5.50 3.00
CA ILE A 71 -7.20 6.03 4.22
C ILE A 71 -7.23 7.56 4.14
N ALA A 72 -7.78 8.22 5.15
CA ALA A 72 -7.81 9.68 5.23
C ALA A 72 -7.37 10.15 6.61
N ASN A 73 -6.83 11.38 6.69
CA ASN A 73 -6.67 12.06 7.98
C ASN A 73 -8.03 12.23 8.66
N HIS A 74 -8.07 12.22 9.99
CA HIS A 74 -9.32 12.25 10.77
C HIS A 74 -10.25 13.40 10.34
N GLN A 75 -9.69 14.59 10.08
CA GLN A 75 -10.44 15.78 9.65
C GLN A 75 -11.06 15.67 8.25
N ASP A 76 -10.57 14.74 7.41
CA ASP A 76 -10.97 14.58 6.02
C ASP A 76 -11.88 13.36 5.80
N VAL A 77 -12.09 12.53 6.82
CA VAL A 77 -12.91 11.30 6.73
C VAL A 77 -14.31 11.58 6.21
N GLU A 78 -15.00 12.59 6.76
CA GLU A 78 -16.36 12.94 6.33
C GLU A 78 -16.40 13.35 4.87
N ARG A 79 -15.43 14.16 4.43
CA ARG A 79 -15.32 14.60 3.02
C ARG A 79 -15.04 13.41 2.11
N ALA A 80 -14.07 12.57 2.47
CA ALA A 80 -13.70 11.39 1.70
C ALA A 80 -14.88 10.43 1.58
N ALA A 81 -15.62 10.17 2.66
CA ALA A 81 -16.81 9.33 2.66
C ALA A 81 -17.93 9.91 1.78
N ALA A 82 -18.20 11.21 1.89
CA ALA A 82 -19.20 11.88 1.06
C ALA A 82 -18.88 11.79 -0.44
N GLN A 83 -17.60 11.95 -0.81
CA GLN A 83 -17.19 11.89 -2.21
C GLN A 83 -17.04 10.46 -2.75
N CYS A 84 -16.52 9.52 -1.94
CA CYS A 84 -16.38 8.13 -2.38
C CYS A 84 -17.71 7.37 -2.39
N GLY A 85 -18.71 7.81 -1.61
CA GLY A 85 -19.99 7.13 -1.49
C GLY A 85 -19.90 5.83 -0.68
N SER A 86 -20.98 5.06 -0.65
CA SER A 86 -21.10 3.87 0.22
C SER A 86 -20.34 2.63 -0.26
N THR A 87 -19.77 2.65 -1.47
CA THR A 87 -19.04 1.50 -2.04
C THR A 87 -17.57 1.42 -1.61
N VAL A 88 -17.06 2.42 -0.90
CA VAL A 88 -15.67 2.53 -0.47
C VAL A 88 -15.63 2.65 1.05
N GLU A 89 -14.85 1.79 1.72
CA GLU A 89 -14.58 1.88 3.15
C GLU A 89 -13.65 3.08 3.38
N VAL A 90 -14.00 4.01 4.26
CA VAL A 90 -13.10 5.12 4.65
C VAL A 90 -12.63 4.91 6.07
N VAL A 91 -11.31 4.92 6.30
CA VAL A 91 -10.70 4.74 7.62
C VAL A 91 -9.79 5.91 7.98
N ALA A 92 -9.71 6.23 9.27
CA ALA A 92 -8.87 7.29 9.78
C ALA A 92 -7.47 6.77 10.14
N LEU A 93 -6.44 7.15 9.37
CA LEU A 93 -5.04 7.01 9.77
C LEU A 93 -4.28 8.28 9.39
N PRO A 94 -3.33 8.76 10.23
CA PRO A 94 -2.51 9.91 9.88
C PRO A 94 -1.68 9.66 8.62
N ILE A 95 -1.68 10.61 7.70
CA ILE A 95 -0.87 10.64 6.46
C ILE A 95 -0.39 12.07 6.19
N ASP A 96 0.79 12.21 5.58
CA ASP A 96 1.33 13.50 5.11
C ASP A 96 1.08 13.68 3.61
N ASP A 97 1.00 12.59 2.84
CA ASP A 97 0.68 12.61 1.41
C ASP A 97 -0.13 11.36 0.98
N SER A 98 -0.59 11.32 -0.28
CA SER A 98 -1.55 10.33 -0.78
C SER A 98 -0.95 9.12 -1.50
N TRP A 99 0.33 8.82 -1.32
CA TRP A 99 1.07 7.83 -2.11
C TRP A 99 1.15 6.43 -1.47
N PHE A 100 0.00 5.81 -1.21
CA PHE A 100 -0.05 4.50 -0.53
C PHE A 100 0.68 3.36 -1.28
N ARG A 101 0.91 3.53 -2.59
CA ARG A 101 1.77 2.62 -3.37
C ARG A 101 3.19 2.55 -2.80
N ASP A 102 3.71 3.69 -2.37
CA ASP A 102 5.10 3.83 -1.91
C ASP A 102 5.23 3.67 -0.41
N THR A 103 4.18 4.04 0.34
CA THR A 103 4.20 4.11 1.81
C THR A 103 3.44 2.98 2.49
N GLY A 104 2.64 2.20 1.75
CA GLY A 104 1.91 1.03 2.25
C GLY A 104 2.76 -0.24 2.34
N PRO A 105 2.25 -1.31 3.00
CA PRO A 105 3.04 -2.52 3.22
C PRO A 105 3.13 -3.45 2.00
N ILE A 106 4.33 -3.84 1.59
CA ILE A 106 4.46 -4.84 0.53
C ILE A 106 4.08 -6.22 1.10
N TYR A 107 2.99 -6.81 0.59
CA TYR A 107 2.52 -8.12 1.03
C TYR A 107 3.30 -9.24 0.36
N VAL A 108 3.71 -10.21 1.18
CA VAL A 108 4.36 -11.45 0.74
C VAL A 108 3.64 -12.67 1.33
N SER A 109 3.68 -13.80 0.63
CA SER A 109 3.06 -15.05 1.07
C SER A 109 3.87 -16.27 0.66
N ASP A 110 3.78 -17.34 1.45
CA ASP A 110 4.27 -18.68 1.10
C ASP A 110 3.13 -19.62 0.61
N GLY A 111 1.94 -19.06 0.38
CA GLY A 111 0.71 -19.79 0.03
C GLY A 111 -0.10 -20.30 1.22
N GLN A 112 0.42 -20.24 2.45
CA GLN A 112 -0.28 -20.59 3.70
C GLN A 112 -0.40 -19.41 4.67
N GLN A 113 0.62 -18.58 4.74
CA GLN A 113 0.66 -17.38 5.57
C GLN A 113 0.92 -16.16 4.68
N ARG A 114 0.30 -15.03 5.05
CA ARG A 114 0.55 -13.72 4.48
C ARG A 114 1.19 -12.83 5.53
N VAL A 115 2.22 -12.09 5.13
CA VAL A 115 2.89 -11.09 5.97
C VAL A 115 2.93 -9.79 5.20
N GLY A 116 2.58 -8.68 5.86
CA GLY A 116 2.85 -7.34 5.35
C GLY A 116 4.24 -6.90 5.76
N THR A 117 5.03 -6.38 4.83
CA THR A 117 6.35 -5.82 5.12
C THR A 117 6.28 -4.30 5.13
N SER A 118 6.64 -3.66 6.25
CA SER A 118 6.77 -2.20 6.34
C SER A 118 8.23 -1.79 6.16
N TRP A 119 8.50 -0.96 5.15
CA TRP A 119 9.83 -0.49 4.80
C TRP A 119 10.06 0.90 5.38
N LYS A 120 11.33 1.33 5.48
CA LYS A 120 11.60 2.74 5.76
C LYS A 120 11.14 3.56 4.55
N PHE A 121 10.54 4.71 4.83
CA PHE A 121 10.20 5.70 3.82
C PHE A 121 10.88 7.02 4.19
N ASN A 122 11.43 7.72 3.20
CA ASN A 122 12.12 8.99 3.41
C ASN A 122 11.64 10.10 2.46
N SER A 123 10.43 9.98 1.89
CA SER A 123 9.90 10.96 0.94
C SER A 123 10.74 11.10 -0.33
N TRP A 124 11.06 9.96 -0.95
CA TRP A 124 11.84 9.86 -2.20
C TRP A 124 13.15 10.66 -2.13
N GLY A 125 13.94 10.44 -1.07
CA GLY A 125 15.20 11.16 -0.84
C GLY A 125 15.04 12.54 -0.18
N GLY A 126 14.06 12.69 0.72
CA GLY A 126 13.84 13.92 1.49
C GLY A 126 13.20 15.05 0.68
N LYS A 127 12.52 14.72 -0.43
CA LYS A 127 11.96 15.70 -1.36
C LYS A 127 10.83 16.53 -0.72
N TYR A 128 10.02 15.91 0.13
CA TYR A 128 8.94 16.60 0.82
C TYR A 128 8.97 16.34 2.33
N LEU A 129 8.74 17.38 3.11
CA LEU A 129 8.66 17.35 4.56
C LEU A 129 7.34 17.99 5.04
N PRO A 130 6.78 17.58 6.19
CA PRO A 130 7.11 16.35 6.92
C PRO A 130 6.69 15.08 6.14
N TYR A 131 7.18 13.91 6.57
CA TYR A 131 6.76 12.58 6.07
C TYR A 131 6.62 11.53 7.19
N ASP A 132 6.63 11.96 8.46
CA ASP A 132 6.65 11.07 9.62
C ASP A 132 5.41 10.18 9.73
N ASN A 133 4.25 10.64 9.25
CA ASN A 133 3.02 9.85 9.21
C ASN A 133 3.06 8.86 8.05
N ASP A 134 3.53 9.30 6.87
CA ASP A 134 3.73 8.43 5.71
C ASP A 134 4.71 7.29 6.03
N ALA A 135 5.78 7.55 6.78
CA ALA A 135 6.72 6.53 7.21
C ALA A 135 6.14 5.51 8.22
N LYS A 136 5.00 5.81 8.84
CA LYS A 136 4.32 4.93 9.81
C LYS A 136 3.08 4.25 9.22
N VAL A 137 2.56 4.74 8.10
CA VAL A 137 1.24 4.32 7.58
C VAL A 137 1.18 2.83 7.28
N ALA A 138 2.27 2.21 6.80
CA ALA A 138 2.29 0.76 6.56
C ALA A 138 2.06 -0.05 7.84
N ALA A 139 2.79 0.26 8.91
CA ALA A 139 2.65 -0.43 10.19
C ALA A 139 1.29 -0.14 10.83
N ALA A 140 0.81 1.10 10.73
CA ALA A 140 -0.50 1.51 11.26
C ALA A 140 -1.65 0.79 10.54
N TRP A 141 -1.57 0.66 9.21
CA TRP A 141 -2.53 -0.11 8.42
C TRP A 141 -2.55 -1.59 8.81
N LEU A 142 -1.39 -2.24 8.87
CA LEU A 142 -1.30 -3.65 9.27
C LEU A 142 -1.86 -3.87 10.67
N HIS A 143 -1.58 -2.96 11.61
CA HIS A 143 -2.14 -3.00 12.96
C HIS A 143 -3.68 -2.87 12.94
N LEU A 144 -4.22 -1.89 12.21
CA LEU A 144 -5.66 -1.69 12.05
C LEU A 144 -6.37 -2.94 11.51
N ARG A 145 -5.72 -3.67 10.58
CA ARG A 145 -6.26 -4.90 9.99
C ARG A 145 -6.00 -6.17 10.81
N GLY A 146 -5.24 -6.08 11.91
CA GLY A 146 -4.84 -7.24 12.71
C GLY A 146 -3.89 -8.19 11.96
N GLU A 147 -3.10 -7.65 11.02
CA GLU A 147 -2.21 -8.42 10.16
C GLU A 147 -0.77 -8.47 10.69
N THR A 148 -0.06 -9.54 10.37
CA THR A 148 1.36 -9.68 10.75
C THR A 148 2.21 -8.64 10.02
N ASN A 149 2.91 -7.81 10.80
CA ASN A 149 3.90 -6.87 10.30
C ASN A 149 5.33 -7.41 10.48
N ARG A 150 6.12 -7.33 9.41
CA ARG A 150 7.56 -7.46 9.44
C ARG A 150 8.20 -6.14 9.02
N SER A 151 8.81 -5.43 9.98
CA SER A 151 9.59 -4.21 9.69
C SER A 151 10.90 -4.55 8.99
N ILE A 152 11.23 -3.78 7.95
CA ILE A 152 12.47 -3.90 7.18
C ILE A 152 13.28 -2.61 7.31
N ASP A 153 14.53 -2.75 7.75
CA ASP A 153 15.47 -1.63 7.92
C ASP A 153 16.17 -1.28 6.59
N MET A 154 15.37 -0.89 5.60
CA MET A 154 15.82 -0.45 4.28
C MET A 154 14.80 0.57 3.74
N VAL A 155 15.30 1.64 3.12
CA VAL A 155 14.44 2.56 2.38
C VAL A 155 14.03 1.90 1.08
N LEU A 156 12.72 1.74 0.87
CA LEU A 156 12.16 1.17 -0.35
C LEU A 156 10.72 1.63 -0.52
N GLU A 157 10.41 2.16 -1.71
CA GLU A 157 9.06 2.50 -2.12
C GLU A 157 8.47 1.37 -2.98
N GLY A 158 7.23 0.96 -2.70
CA GLY A 158 6.56 -0.11 -3.45
C GLY A 158 6.38 0.18 -4.94
N GLY A 159 6.34 1.45 -5.36
CA GLY A 159 6.31 1.85 -6.78
C GLY A 159 7.63 1.72 -7.51
N SER A 160 8.76 1.51 -6.80
CA SER A 160 10.09 1.35 -7.40
C SER A 160 10.38 -0.07 -7.90
N ILE A 161 9.49 -1.02 -7.60
CA ILE A 161 9.62 -2.43 -7.94
C ILE A 161 8.34 -2.98 -8.57
N THR A 162 8.48 -3.98 -9.42
CA THR A 162 7.36 -4.83 -9.86
C THR A 162 7.81 -6.26 -10.02
N THR A 163 6.91 -7.23 -9.84
CA THR A 163 7.24 -8.66 -9.85
C THR A 163 6.28 -9.43 -10.75
N ASN A 164 6.79 -10.49 -11.38
CA ASN A 164 5.95 -11.46 -12.08
C ASN A 164 5.35 -12.53 -11.14
N GLY A 165 5.62 -12.46 -9.83
CA GLY A 165 5.16 -13.44 -8.84
C GLY A 165 5.85 -14.80 -8.90
N ALA A 166 6.79 -14.99 -9.84
CA ALA A 166 7.46 -16.25 -10.14
C ALA A 166 8.99 -16.16 -9.96
N GLY A 167 9.45 -15.24 -9.11
CA GLY A 167 10.86 -15.09 -8.75
C GLY A 167 11.62 -14.06 -9.58
N THR A 168 10.95 -13.28 -10.44
CA THR A 168 11.56 -12.16 -11.17
C THR A 168 11.00 -10.83 -10.68
N LEU A 169 11.89 -9.90 -10.37
CA LEU A 169 11.57 -8.52 -10.02
C LEU A 169 12.26 -7.57 -11.00
N LEU A 170 11.55 -6.53 -11.42
CA LEU A 170 12.05 -5.42 -12.20
C LEU A 170 12.11 -4.16 -11.32
N THR A 171 13.15 -3.36 -11.54
CA THR A 171 13.39 -2.09 -10.87
C THR A 171 14.28 -1.21 -11.75
N THR A 172 14.74 -0.06 -11.24
CA THR A 172 15.65 0.84 -11.95
C THR A 172 16.85 1.19 -11.07
N GLU A 173 18.05 1.17 -11.67
CA GLU A 173 19.27 1.59 -10.98
C GLU A 173 19.19 3.06 -10.55
N GLN A 174 18.57 3.91 -11.38
CA GLN A 174 18.38 5.34 -11.09
C GLN A 174 17.63 5.59 -9.76
N CYS A 175 16.72 4.69 -9.38
CA CYS A 175 15.98 4.78 -8.13
C CYS A 175 16.74 4.10 -6.98
N LEU A 176 17.00 2.79 -7.09
CA LEU A 176 17.51 2.01 -5.95
C LEU A 176 19.00 2.17 -5.66
N LEU A 177 19.78 2.73 -6.58
CA LEU A 177 21.20 3.05 -6.36
C LEU A 177 21.43 4.55 -6.14
N ASN A 178 20.37 5.35 -6.01
CA ASN A 178 20.50 6.76 -5.65
C ASN A 178 21.01 6.87 -4.20
N LYS A 179 22.00 7.74 -3.98
CA LYS A 179 22.61 7.96 -2.66
C LYS A 179 21.73 8.75 -1.70
N ASN A 180 20.81 9.56 -2.24
CA ASN A 180 19.96 10.52 -1.54
C ASN A 180 20.74 11.39 -0.53
#